data_AF-A0A7W6H9Y4-F1
#
_entry.id   AF-A0A7W6H9Y4-F1
#
_cell.length_a   1.000
_cell.length_b   1.000
_cell.length_c   1.000
_cell.angle_alpha   90.00
_cell.angle_beta   90.00
_cell.angle_gamma   90.00
#
_symmetry.space_group_name_H-M   'P 1'
#
loop_
_entity.id
_entity.type
_entity.pdbx_description
1 polymer ?
#
loop_
_entity_poly.entity_id
_entity_poly.type
_entity_poly.pdbx_seq_one_letter_code
_entity_poly.pdbx_strand_id
1 'polypeptide(L)' 'MAYDMRLMAERFLTDGMVPEAGDVDRLTALLGRPLRTYRDFADEICNPACDF' A
#
# COMPACT_ATOMS: atom_id res chain seq x y z
N MET A 1 8.54 27.56 -2.66
CA MET A 1 9.00 26.26 -3.16
C MET A 1 8.78 25.14 -2.15
N ALA A 2 9.35 25.17 -0.93
CA ALA A 2 9.11 24.11 0.06
C ALA A 2 7.63 24.00 0.51
N TYR A 3 6.93 25.12 0.61
CA TYR A 3 5.51 25.14 0.96
C TYR A 3 4.61 24.53 -0.13
N ASP A 4 4.90 24.84 -1.39
CA ASP A 4 4.16 24.33 -2.55
C ASP A 4 4.33 22.81 -2.69
N MET A 5 5.55 22.31 -2.47
CA MET A 5 5.82 20.87 -2.42
C MET A 5 5.08 20.19 -1.27
N ARG A 6 5.03 20.80 -0.09
CA ARG A 6 4.30 20.27 1.07
C ARG A 6 2.80 20.19 0.79
N LEU A 7 2.21 21.23 0.20
CA LEU A 7 0.78 21.28 -0.10
C LEU A 7 0.39 20.23 -1.17
N MET A 8 1.21 20.06 -2.20
CA MET A 8 1.01 19.01 -3.20
C MET A 8 1.12 17.61 -2.59
N ALA A 9 2.12 17.37 -1.73
CA ALA A 9 2.31 16.10 -1.05
C ALA A 9 1.15 15.77 -0.10
N GLU A 10 0.67 16.76 0.66
CA GLU A 10 -0.49 16.59 1.56
C GLU A 10 -1.74 16.15 0.79
N ARG A 11 -2.09 16.85 -0.31
CA ARG A 11 -3.27 16.48 -1.11
C ARG A 11 -3.10 15.16 -1.85
N PHE A 12 -1.88 14.84 -2.29
CA PHE A 12 -1.61 13.53 -2.89
C PHE A 12 -1.85 12.40 -1.89
N LEU A 13 -1.44 12.58 -0.63
CA LEU A 13 -1.63 11.58 0.42
C LEU A 13 -3.09 11.47 0.88
N THR A 14 -3.84 12.59 0.95
CA THR A 14 -5.23 12.57 1.44
C THR A 14 -6.25 12.24 0.37
N ASP A 15 -6.02 12.69 -0.88
CA ASP A 15 -7.02 12.62 -1.94
C ASP A 15 -6.58 11.67 -3.06
N GLY A 16 -5.27 11.55 -3.33
CA GLY A 16 -4.74 10.75 -4.45
C GLY A 16 -4.36 9.30 -4.09
N MET A 17 -4.13 9.02 -2.82
CA MET A 17 -3.68 7.71 -2.31
C MET A 17 -4.78 6.96 -1.54
N VAL A 18 -5.99 7.50 -1.49
CA VAL A 18 -7.13 6.86 -0.81
C VAL A 18 -7.88 6.01 -1.83
N PRO A 19 -7.96 4.68 -1.64
CA PRO A 19 -8.69 3.81 -2.54
C PRO A 19 -10.21 4.06 -2.45
N GLU A 20 -10.88 3.98 -3.59
CA GLU A 20 -12.33 3.98 -3.69
C GLU A 20 -12.90 2.56 -3.49
N ALA A 21 -14.22 2.48 -3.31
CA ALA A 21 -14.91 1.19 -3.24
C ALA A 21 -14.73 0.43 -4.57
N GLY A 22 -14.22 -0.81 -4.48
CA GLY A 22 -13.96 -1.67 -5.64
C GLY A 22 -12.53 -1.64 -6.18
N ASP A 23 -11.67 -0.74 -5.70
CA ASP A 23 -10.26 -0.71 -6.12
C ASP A 23 -9.48 -1.97 -5.73
N VAL A 24 -9.85 -2.59 -4.60
CA VAL A 24 -9.28 -3.89 -4.18
C VAL A 24 -9.56 -4.98 -5.19
N ASP A 25 -10.81 -5.08 -5.67
CA ASP A 25 -11.21 -6.09 -6.65
C ASP A 25 -10.52 -5.85 -8.00
N ARG A 26 -10.50 -4.58 -8.43
CA ARG A 26 -9.80 -4.16 -9.65
C ARG A 26 -8.31 -4.53 -9.59
N LEU A 27 -7.63 -4.22 -8.50
CA LEU A 27 -6.21 -4.52 -8.33
C LEU A 27 -5.94 -6.03 -8.24
N THR A 28 -6.80 -6.77 -7.53
CA THR A 28 -6.73 -8.23 -7.46
C THR A 28 -6.88 -8.87 -8.84
N ALA A 29 -7.80 -8.37 -9.66
CA ALA A 29 -7.99 -8.82 -11.04
C ALA A 29 -6.77 -8.54 -11.93
N LEU A 30 -6.15 -7.36 -11.78
CA LEU A 30 -4.91 -7.01 -12.51
C LEU A 30 -3.72 -7.89 -12.11
N LEU A 31 -3.61 -8.22 -10.83
CA LEU A 31 -2.49 -9.01 -10.31
C LEU A 31 -2.68 -10.53 -10.46
N GLY A 32 -3.91 -11.00 -10.67
CA GLY A 32 -4.24 -12.42 -10.78
C GLY A 32 -4.02 -13.23 -9.50
N ARG A 33 -3.89 -12.57 -8.35
CA ARG A 33 -3.67 -13.17 -7.03
C ARG A 33 -4.29 -12.30 -5.93
N PRO A 34 -4.64 -12.87 -4.77
CA PRO A 34 -5.12 -12.09 -3.63
C PRO A 34 -4.04 -11.08 -3.17
N LEU A 35 -4.49 -9.93 -2.66
CA LEU A 35 -3.60 -8.96 -2.02
C LEU A 35 -3.04 -9.54 -0.72
N ARG A 36 -1.74 -9.33 -0.50
CA ARG A 36 -1.08 -9.70 0.75
C ARG A 36 -1.40 -8.66 1.82
N THR A 37 -1.74 -9.09 3.03
CA THR A 37 -1.92 -8.15 4.14
C THR A 37 -0.56 -7.67 4.66
N TYR A 38 -0.51 -6.44 5.18
CA TYR A 38 0.71 -5.92 5.81
C TYR A 38 1.14 -6.77 7.01
N ARG A 39 0.18 -7.35 7.74
CA ARG A 39 0.45 -8.21 8.89
C ARG A 39 1.16 -9.49 8.47
N ASP A 40 0.63 -10.21 7.47
CA ASP A 40 1.28 -11.43 6.97
C ASP A 40 2.68 -11.13 6.42
N PHE A 41 2.89 -9.93 5.86
CA PHE A 41 4.21 -9.45 5.46
C PHE A 41 5.16 -9.19 6.62
N ALA A 42 4.71 -8.45 7.64
CA ALA A 42 5.51 -8.16 8.83
C ALA A 42 5.87 -9.45 9.58
N ASP A 43 4.94 -10.39 9.69
CA ASP A 43 5.16 -11.68 10.36
C ASP A 43 6.22 -12.54 9.62
N GLU A 44 6.23 -12.55 8.28
CA GLU A 44 7.27 -13.23 7.49
C GLU A 44 8.67 -12.65 7.72
N ILE A 45 8.79 -11.32 7.72
CA ILE A 45 10.11 -10.66 7.84
C ILE A 45 10.60 -10.63 9.29
N CYS A 46 9.70 -10.47 10.25
CA CYS A 46 10.04 -10.38 11.67
C CYS A 46 10.32 -11.76 12.28
N ASN A 47 9.88 -12.84 11.63
CA ASN A 47 10.24 -14.21 12.00
C ASN A 47 11.29 -14.78 11.03
N PRO A 48 12.58 -14.41 11.14
CA PRO A 48 13.66 -14.94 10.29
C PRO A 48 13.98 -16.43 10.55
N ALA A 49 13.16 -17.17 11.29
CA ALA A 49 13.45 -18.53 11.76
C ALA A 49 13.21 -19.66 10.73
N CYS A 50 13.07 -19.32 9.44
CA CYS A 50 13.15 -20.30 8.35
C CYS A 50 13.93 -19.70 7.18
N ASP A 51 15.18 -19.28 7.42
CA ASP A 51 16.31 -19.44 6.49
C ASP A 51 17.61 -18.88 7.11
N PHE A 52 18.20 -19.69 8.01
CA PHE A 52 19.64 -19.89 8.23
C PHE A 52 19.87 -21.31 8.77
#